data_AF-A0A3D1RI73-F1
#
_entry.id   AF-A0A3D1RI73-F1
#
_cell.length_a   1.000
_cell.length_b   1.000
_cell.length_c   1.000
_cell.angle_alpha   90.00
_cell.angle_beta   90.00
_cell.angle_gamma   90.00
#
_symmetry.space_group_name_H-M   'P 1'
#
loop_
_entity.id
_entity.type
_entity.pdbx_description
1 polymer ?
#
loop_
_entity_poly.entity_id
_entity_poly.type
_entity_poly.pdbx_seq_one_letter_code
_entity_poly.pdbx_strand_id
1 'polypeptide(L)'
;MEIVTQDNINSILLAGENIKVEFKANVKSARNTLPKIVSAFANTEGGVIIFGYDERDRTVIGTSTNDFEIVKKVILASKLEEVCSAYIVQYEEKELIITQVEKSKSTVIAGGGAYIRNGDASICALESKDVVTRITSTIKTSESMTSIETLERLENKIGQIYDEMRRSQQAHEKELKEQKEEHEKEIIDSKRSNWFFCILSAVIGWALGKFL
;
A
#
# COMPACT_ATOMS: atom_id res chain seq x y z
N MET A 1 7.10 16.01 -14.99
CA MET A 1 6.64 15.58 -16.33
C MET A 1 5.88 14.29 -16.14
N GLU A 2 4.65 14.21 -16.62
CA GLU A 2 3.84 12.98 -16.56
C GLU A 2 4.43 11.95 -17.51
N ILE A 3 4.85 10.81 -16.99
CA ILE A 3 5.47 9.73 -17.78
C ILE A 3 4.44 8.77 -18.38
N VAL A 4 3.24 8.69 -17.81
CA VAL A 4 2.12 7.95 -18.38
C VAL A 4 1.12 8.95 -18.93
N THR A 5 0.73 8.77 -20.18
CA THR A 5 -0.23 9.63 -20.87
C THR A 5 -1.25 8.75 -21.59
N GLN A 6 -2.30 9.36 -22.14
CA GLN A 6 -3.28 8.64 -22.96
C GLN A 6 -2.64 7.92 -24.15
N ASP A 7 -1.55 8.46 -24.70
CA ASP A 7 -0.89 7.92 -25.89
C ASP A 7 -0.09 6.64 -25.59
N ASN A 8 0.46 6.50 -24.38
CA ASN A 8 1.36 5.40 -24.04
C ASN A 8 0.79 4.37 -23.07
N ILE A 9 -0.33 4.68 -22.41
CA ILE A 9 -0.90 3.82 -21.37
C ILE A 9 -1.26 2.43 -21.90
N ASN A 10 -1.80 2.31 -23.11
CA ASN A 10 -2.13 1.01 -23.72
C ASN A 10 -0.88 0.12 -23.83
N SER A 11 0.24 0.68 -24.30
CA SER A 11 1.50 -0.06 -24.43
C SER A 11 2.03 -0.52 -23.08
N ILE A 12 1.84 0.27 -22.02
CA ILE A 12 2.24 -0.09 -20.65
C ILE A 12 1.38 -1.23 -20.13
N LEU A 13 0.05 -1.16 -20.30
CA LEU A 13 -0.88 -2.22 -19.90
C LEU A 13 -0.57 -3.54 -20.62
N LEU A 14 -0.27 -3.49 -21.92
CA LEU A 14 0.08 -4.68 -22.70
C LEU A 14 1.41 -5.32 -22.29
N ALA A 15 2.37 -4.51 -21.81
CA ALA A 15 3.67 -4.97 -21.37
C ALA A 15 3.62 -5.70 -20.02
N GLY A 16 2.58 -5.47 -19.21
CA GLY A 16 2.43 -6.11 -17.90
C GLY A 16 3.25 -5.46 -16.77
N GLU A 17 3.09 -6.00 -15.56
CA GLU A 17 3.90 -5.59 -14.40
C GLU A 17 5.37 -5.91 -14.63
N ASN A 18 6.24 -5.07 -14.08
CA ASN A 18 7.69 -5.28 -14.12
C ASN A 18 8.39 -4.51 -12.99
N ILE A 19 9.71 -4.37 -13.08
CA ILE A 19 10.50 -3.67 -12.06
C ILE A 19 10.17 -2.17 -11.92
N LYS A 20 9.50 -1.55 -12.90
CA LYS A 20 9.09 -0.13 -12.92
C LYS A 20 7.57 0.09 -12.98
N VAL A 21 6.78 -0.96 -13.14
CA VAL A 21 5.32 -0.86 -13.31
C VAL A 21 4.64 -1.81 -12.34
N GLU A 22 3.68 -1.28 -11.59
CA GLU A 22 2.84 -2.04 -10.68
C GLU A 22 1.36 -1.70 -10.95
N PHE A 23 0.51 -2.72 -11.03
CA PHE A 23 -0.93 -2.59 -11.19
C PHE A 23 -1.67 -2.86 -9.89
N LYS A 24 -2.77 -2.13 -9.70
CA LYS A 24 -3.70 -2.33 -8.60
C LYS A 24 -5.12 -2.20 -9.11
N ALA A 25 -5.91 -3.25 -8.96
CA ALA A 25 -7.30 -3.24 -9.41
C ALA A 25 -8.17 -2.17 -8.71
N ASN A 26 -7.84 -1.80 -7.47
CA ASN A 26 -8.57 -0.80 -6.70
C ASN A 26 -7.69 -0.19 -5.59
N VAL A 27 -8.20 0.83 -4.90
CA VAL A 27 -7.48 1.57 -3.85
C VAL A 27 -7.73 1.05 -2.43
N LYS A 28 -8.48 -0.05 -2.24
CA LYS A 28 -8.89 -0.52 -0.90
C LYS A 28 -7.71 -0.78 0.03
N SER A 29 -6.64 -1.35 -0.51
CA SER A 29 -5.41 -1.64 0.24
C SER A 29 -4.38 -0.50 0.21
N ALA A 30 -4.66 0.61 -0.50
CA ALA A 30 -3.68 1.65 -0.76
C ALA A 30 -3.10 2.25 0.53
N ARG A 31 -3.91 2.38 1.60
CA ARG A 31 -3.44 2.87 2.90
C ARG A 31 -2.24 2.09 3.44
N ASN A 32 -2.17 0.80 3.17
CA ASN A 32 -1.18 -0.10 3.74
C ASN A 32 -0.10 -0.51 2.73
N THR A 33 -0.47 -0.62 1.46
CA THR A 33 0.41 -1.10 0.39
C THR A 33 1.14 0.03 -0.32
N LEU A 34 0.49 1.17 -0.54
CA LEU A 34 1.07 2.28 -1.30
C LEU A 34 2.37 2.79 -0.68
N PRO A 35 2.47 3.05 0.64
CA PRO A 35 3.73 3.54 1.23
C PRO A 35 4.89 2.55 1.04
N LYS A 36 4.62 1.24 1.14
CA LYS A 36 5.62 0.18 0.94
C LYS A 36 6.10 0.13 -0.52
N ILE A 37 5.17 0.20 -1.47
CA ILE A 37 5.48 0.18 -2.90
C ILE A 37 6.26 1.44 -3.30
N VAL A 38 5.87 2.61 -2.81
CA VAL A 38 6.61 3.88 -3.05
C VAL A 38 8.02 3.81 -2.48
N SER A 39 8.20 3.31 -1.25
CA SER A 39 9.53 3.07 -0.67
C SER A 39 10.36 2.15 -1.57
N ALA A 40 9.79 1.05 -2.06
CA ALA A 40 10.47 0.10 -2.93
C ALA A 40 10.94 0.72 -4.25
N PHE A 41 10.06 1.48 -4.93
CA PHE A 41 10.41 2.18 -6.17
C PHE A 41 11.46 3.27 -5.93
N ALA A 42 11.25 4.14 -4.94
CA ALA A 42 12.16 5.24 -4.67
C ALA A 42 13.57 4.78 -4.28
N ASN A 43 13.69 3.64 -3.59
CA ASN A 43 14.98 3.04 -3.21
C ASN A 43 15.66 2.22 -4.31
N THR A 44 15.07 2.13 -5.51
CA THR A 44 15.60 1.38 -6.65
C THR A 44 15.77 2.27 -7.88
N GLU A 45 14.82 2.23 -8.82
CA GLU A 45 14.88 2.96 -10.10
C GLU A 45 13.75 3.96 -10.31
N GLY A 46 12.87 4.14 -9.31
CA GLY A 46 11.58 4.77 -9.50
C GLY A 46 10.62 3.88 -10.30
N GLY A 47 9.46 4.41 -10.63
CA GLY A 47 8.45 3.67 -11.38
C GLY A 47 7.07 4.31 -11.35
N VAL A 48 6.07 3.55 -11.76
CA VAL A 48 4.67 3.93 -11.80
C VAL A 48 3.81 2.85 -11.14
N ILE A 49 2.79 3.31 -10.44
CA ILE A 49 1.72 2.48 -9.92
C ILE A 49 0.44 2.94 -10.60
N ILE A 50 -0.28 2.01 -11.21
CA ILE A 50 -1.51 2.30 -11.95
C ILE A 50 -2.67 1.62 -11.25
N PHE A 51 -3.57 2.43 -10.70
CA PHE A 51 -4.80 1.96 -10.07
C PHE A 51 -5.96 1.94 -11.06
N GLY A 52 -6.83 0.95 -10.91
CA GLY A 52 -8.00 0.73 -11.75
C GLY A 52 -7.78 -0.29 -12.88
N TYR A 53 -6.70 -1.07 -12.83
CA TYR A 53 -6.43 -2.15 -13.77
C TYR A 53 -6.20 -3.47 -13.02
N ASP A 54 -6.90 -4.53 -13.43
CA ASP A 54 -6.66 -5.89 -12.92
C ASP A 54 -5.74 -6.63 -13.89
N GLU A 55 -4.50 -6.87 -13.46
CA GLU A 55 -3.47 -7.58 -14.23
C GLU A 55 -3.85 -9.03 -14.53
N ARG A 56 -4.57 -9.70 -13.62
CA ARG A 56 -4.87 -11.14 -13.75
C ARG A 56 -5.90 -11.37 -14.86
N ASP A 57 -6.94 -10.54 -14.86
CA ASP A 57 -8.01 -10.61 -15.85
C ASP A 57 -7.72 -9.74 -17.09
N ARG A 58 -6.64 -8.94 -17.04
CA ARG A 58 -6.25 -7.95 -18.06
C ARG A 58 -7.37 -6.97 -18.40
N THR A 59 -8.10 -6.52 -17.38
CA THR A 59 -9.29 -5.68 -17.53
C THR A 59 -9.12 -4.31 -16.88
N VAL A 60 -9.60 -3.28 -17.58
CA VAL A 60 -9.76 -1.94 -17.02
C VAL A 60 -10.98 -1.92 -16.12
N ILE A 61 -10.78 -1.76 -14.82
CA ILE A 61 -11.84 -1.61 -13.82
C ILE A 61 -12.31 -0.15 -13.77
N GLY A 62 -11.35 0.78 -13.76
CA GLY A 62 -11.56 2.21 -13.53
C GLY A 62 -11.48 2.59 -12.05
N THR A 63 -11.44 3.90 -11.81
CA THR A 63 -11.37 4.53 -10.49
C THR A 63 -12.34 5.69 -10.41
N SER A 64 -12.54 6.25 -9.22
CA SER A 64 -13.37 7.43 -8.99
C SER A 64 -12.56 8.60 -8.43
N THR A 65 -13.13 9.80 -8.47
CA THR A 65 -12.56 10.99 -7.82
C THR A 65 -12.33 10.76 -6.32
N ASN A 66 -13.19 9.99 -5.63
CA ASN A 66 -12.99 9.66 -4.23
C ASN A 66 -11.77 8.75 -4.02
N ASP A 67 -11.53 7.81 -4.93
CA ASP A 67 -10.34 6.96 -4.90
C ASP A 67 -9.05 7.77 -5.07
N PHE A 68 -9.08 8.79 -5.94
CA PHE A 68 -7.97 9.70 -6.14
C PHE A 68 -7.64 10.50 -4.87
N GLU A 69 -8.67 10.99 -4.17
CA GLU A 69 -8.50 11.69 -2.90
C GLU A 69 -7.97 10.76 -1.79
N ILE A 70 -8.33 9.48 -1.79
CA ILE A 70 -7.74 8.48 -0.88
C ILE A 70 -6.24 8.34 -1.16
N VAL A 71 -5.84 8.16 -2.42
CA VAL A 71 -4.42 8.03 -2.81
C VAL A 71 -3.62 9.27 -2.39
N LYS A 72 -4.12 10.48 -2.69
CA LYS A 72 -3.48 11.74 -2.26
C LYS A 72 -3.31 11.84 -0.75
N LYS A 73 -4.37 11.51 0.01
CA LYS A 73 -4.32 11.52 1.49
C LYS A 73 -3.28 10.55 2.03
N VAL A 74 -3.11 9.38 1.41
CA VAL A 74 -2.09 8.41 1.83
C VAL A 74 -0.69 8.95 1.56
N ILE A 75 -0.44 9.53 0.38
CA ILE A 75 0.87 10.13 0.04
C ILE A 75 1.22 11.22 1.06
N LEU A 76 0.30 12.14 1.34
CA LEU A 76 0.46 13.22 2.32
C LEU A 76 0.68 12.72 3.75
N ALA A 77 -0.16 11.77 4.21
CA ALA A 77 -0.03 11.22 5.56
C ALA A 77 1.31 10.50 5.78
N SER A 78 1.83 9.87 4.73
CA SER A 78 3.13 9.18 4.73
C SER A 78 4.32 10.10 4.41
N LYS A 79 4.11 11.40 4.18
CA LYS A 79 5.17 12.38 3.85
C LYS A 79 5.99 11.98 2.60
N LEU A 80 5.33 11.50 1.56
CA LEU A 80 5.96 10.96 0.34
C LEU A 80 5.99 11.94 -0.84
N GLU A 81 5.48 13.16 -0.68
CA GLU A 81 5.30 14.16 -1.75
C GLU A 81 6.60 14.58 -2.44
N GLU A 82 7.75 14.43 -1.77
CA GLU A 82 9.06 14.74 -2.35
C GLU A 82 9.44 13.75 -3.47
N VAL A 83 8.98 12.51 -3.39
CA VAL A 83 9.36 11.43 -4.31
C VAL A 83 8.18 10.84 -5.07
N CYS A 84 6.95 11.24 -4.76
CA CYS A 84 5.73 10.59 -5.22
C CYS A 84 4.66 11.63 -5.56
N SER A 85 4.13 11.55 -6.78
CA SER A 85 3.03 12.39 -7.26
C SER A 85 1.94 11.53 -7.87
N ALA A 86 0.69 12.02 -7.84
CA ALA A 86 -0.44 11.30 -8.40
C ALA A 86 -1.29 12.19 -9.32
N TYR A 87 -1.73 11.63 -10.44
CA TYR A 87 -2.59 12.27 -11.44
C TYR A 87 -3.55 11.25 -12.06
N ILE A 88 -4.51 11.72 -12.86
CA ILE A 88 -5.52 10.89 -13.52
C ILE A 88 -5.25 10.84 -15.01
N VAL A 89 -5.33 9.65 -15.60
CA VAL A 89 -5.32 9.44 -17.05
C VAL A 89 -6.64 8.77 -17.45
N GLN A 90 -7.31 9.32 -18.47
CA GLN A 90 -8.53 8.74 -19.02
C GLN A 90 -8.17 7.65 -20.06
N TYR A 91 -8.73 6.46 -19.90
CA TYR A 91 -8.53 5.30 -20.79
C TYR A 91 -9.82 4.49 -20.90
N GLU A 92 -10.28 4.18 -22.11
CA GLU A 92 -11.53 3.41 -22.37
C GLU A 92 -12.76 3.95 -21.59
N GLU A 93 -12.98 5.27 -21.62
CA GLU A 93 -14.06 5.97 -20.89
C GLU A 93 -13.99 5.84 -19.35
N LYS A 94 -12.86 5.37 -18.83
CA LYS A 94 -12.62 5.19 -17.39
C LYS A 94 -11.41 6.01 -16.93
N GLU A 95 -11.45 6.38 -15.66
CA GLU A 95 -10.34 7.05 -14.99
C GLU A 95 -9.37 6.04 -14.40
N LEU A 96 -8.08 6.19 -14.69
CA LEU A 96 -7.00 5.46 -14.02
C LEU A 96 -6.16 6.45 -13.21
N ILE A 97 -5.84 6.09 -11.98
CA ILE A 97 -4.96 6.91 -11.14
C ILE A 97 -3.54 6.42 -11.36
N ILE A 98 -2.68 7.33 -11.81
CA ILE A 98 -1.26 7.10 -11.97
C ILE A 98 -0.53 7.71 -10.79
N THR A 99 0.22 6.89 -10.08
CA THR A 99 1.16 7.35 -9.05
C THR A 99 2.58 7.18 -9.57
N GLN A 100 3.25 8.29 -9.82
CA GLN A 100 4.62 8.33 -10.33
C GLN A 100 5.60 8.50 -9.17
N VAL A 101 6.59 7.62 -9.11
CA VAL A 101 7.62 7.59 -8.07
C VAL A 101 8.99 7.85 -8.67
N GLU A 102 9.67 8.88 -8.19
CA GLU A 102 11.03 9.20 -8.57
C GLU A 102 12.04 8.40 -7.75
N LYS A 103 13.19 8.08 -8.37
CA LYS A 103 14.32 7.49 -7.65
C LYS A 103 14.86 8.52 -6.65
N SER A 104 14.89 8.15 -5.37
CA SER A 104 15.47 9.00 -4.34
C SER A 104 16.99 8.85 -4.28
N LYS A 105 17.67 9.94 -3.93
CA LYS A 105 19.11 9.94 -3.60
C LYS A 105 19.39 9.40 -2.21
N SER A 106 18.37 9.32 -1.35
CA SER A 106 18.48 8.83 0.03
C SER A 106 17.52 7.67 0.26
N THR A 107 17.76 6.88 1.32
CA THR A 107 16.86 5.77 1.65
C THR A 107 15.50 6.31 2.13
N VAL A 108 14.44 5.95 1.42
CA VAL A 108 13.04 6.22 1.75
C VAL A 108 12.50 5.11 2.63
N ILE A 109 11.98 5.48 3.80
CA ILE A 109 11.43 4.56 4.80
C ILE A 109 9.96 4.91 4.93
N ALA A 110 9.08 3.98 4.58
CA ALA A 110 7.64 4.19 4.61
C ALA A 110 6.91 2.85 4.64
N GLY A 111 5.76 2.80 5.30
CA GLY A 111 5.00 1.56 5.45
C GLY A 111 5.71 0.57 6.38
N GLY A 112 6.37 1.09 7.42
CA GLY A 112 7.01 0.31 8.47
C GLY A 112 8.42 -0.20 8.18
N GLY A 113 9.01 0.15 7.04
CA GLY A 113 10.35 -0.29 6.70
C GLY A 113 10.95 0.42 5.50
N ALA A 114 12.18 0.06 5.17
CA ALA A 114 12.80 0.40 3.91
C ALA A 114 12.66 -0.80 2.98
N TYR A 115 12.09 -0.58 1.80
CA TYR A 115 11.84 -1.65 0.84
C TYR A 115 12.63 -1.42 -0.44
N ILE A 116 12.88 -2.48 -1.19
CA ILE A 116 13.47 -2.46 -2.54
C ILE A 116 12.71 -3.40 -3.46
N ARG A 117 12.76 -3.15 -4.76
CA ARG A 117 12.30 -4.11 -5.77
C ARG A 117 13.39 -5.11 -6.13
N ASN A 118 13.01 -6.36 -6.26
CA ASN A 118 13.87 -7.46 -6.69
C ASN A 118 13.16 -8.24 -7.81
N GLY A 119 13.65 -8.13 -9.05
CA GLY A 119 13.05 -8.80 -10.21
C GLY A 119 11.68 -8.26 -10.64
N ASP A 120 10.85 -9.15 -11.21
CA ASP A 120 9.68 -8.81 -12.04
C ASP A 120 8.45 -8.25 -11.31
N ALA A 121 8.47 -8.15 -9.97
CA ALA A 121 7.50 -7.36 -9.19
C ALA A 121 7.76 -7.42 -7.68
N SER A 122 8.66 -8.30 -7.22
CA SER A 122 8.74 -8.60 -5.80
C SER A 122 9.32 -7.44 -5.00
N ILE A 123 8.70 -7.17 -3.85
CA ILE A 123 9.14 -6.18 -2.88
C ILE A 123 9.81 -6.91 -1.72
N CYS A 124 11.08 -6.57 -1.45
CA CYS A 124 11.84 -7.10 -0.34
C CYS A 124 12.09 -6.00 0.70
N ALA A 125 11.89 -6.33 1.98
CA ALA A 125 12.34 -5.46 3.06
C ALA A 125 13.87 -5.50 3.15
N LEU A 126 14.49 -4.36 3.38
CA LEU A 126 15.92 -4.28 3.69
C LEU A 126 16.16 -4.67 5.15
N GLU A 127 17.23 -5.43 5.36
CA GLU A 127 17.73 -5.73 6.71
C GLU A 127 18.27 -4.47 7.38
N SER A 128 18.18 -4.38 8.70
CA SER A 128 18.58 -3.19 9.45
C SER A 128 20.03 -2.77 9.18
N LYS A 129 20.94 -3.75 9.05
CA LYS A 129 22.36 -3.50 8.71
C LYS A 129 22.52 -2.82 7.34
N ASP A 130 21.69 -3.17 6.37
CA ASP A 130 21.77 -2.65 5.01
C ASP A 130 21.14 -1.26 4.93
N VAL A 131 20.07 -1.02 5.69
CA VAL A 131 19.49 0.33 5.86
C VAL A 131 20.52 1.28 6.46
N VAL A 132 21.19 0.89 7.56
CA VAL A 132 22.24 1.71 8.19
C VAL A 132 23.37 1.98 7.20
N THR A 133 23.84 0.95 6.49
CA THR A 133 24.92 1.10 5.51
C THR A 133 24.56 2.10 4.42
N ARG A 134 23.35 2.02 3.87
CA ARG A 134 22.86 2.96 2.84
C ARG A 134 22.77 4.39 3.37
N ILE A 135 22.22 4.59 4.55
CA ILE A 135 22.13 5.91 5.19
C ILE A 135 23.54 6.49 5.41
N THR A 136 24.45 5.72 6.01
CA THR A 136 25.83 6.15 6.26
C THR A 136 26.58 6.46 4.96
N SER A 137 26.40 5.65 3.91
CA SER A 137 27.03 5.90 2.60
C SER A 137 26.54 7.20 1.97
N THR A 138 25.24 7.48 2.02
CA THR A 138 24.63 8.72 1.48
C THR A 138 25.15 9.96 2.20
N ILE A 139 25.40 9.85 3.52
CA ILE A 139 25.97 10.94 4.32
C ILE A 139 27.44 11.17 3.95
N LYS A 140 28.21 10.10 3.75
CA LYS A 140 29.66 10.17 3.41
C LYS A 140 29.94 10.73 2.01
N THR A 141 29.11 10.44 1.01
CA THR A 141 29.28 10.97 -0.36
C THR A 141 28.98 12.47 -0.49
N SER A 142 28.38 13.08 0.54
CA SER A 142 28.16 14.53 0.61
C SER A 142 29.40 15.22 1.20
N GLU A 143 30.56 15.11 0.54
CA GLU A 143 31.91 15.50 1.02
C GLU A 143 32.13 17.00 1.38
N SER A 144 31.09 17.85 1.36
CA SER A 144 31.19 19.27 1.75
C SER A 144 30.59 19.62 3.13
N MET A 145 30.15 18.64 3.92
CA MET A 145 29.52 18.90 5.22
C MET A 145 30.48 18.82 6.41
N THR A 146 30.33 19.74 7.34
CA THR A 146 31.01 19.74 8.65
C THR A 146 30.51 18.58 9.51
N SER A 147 31.30 18.13 10.50
CA SER A 147 30.90 17.04 11.41
C SER A 147 29.56 17.29 12.12
N ILE A 148 29.19 18.56 12.36
CA ILE A 148 27.93 18.94 13.01
C ILE A 148 26.73 18.69 12.08
N GLU A 149 26.82 19.10 10.81
CA GLU A 149 25.76 18.90 9.82
C GLU A 149 25.53 17.40 9.52
N THR A 150 26.59 16.59 9.59
CA THR A 150 26.45 15.13 9.45
C THR A 150 25.70 14.50 10.62
N LEU A 151 25.92 14.99 11.85
CA LEU A 151 25.20 14.53 13.04
C LEU A 151 23.73 14.94 12.99
N GLU A 152 23.43 16.18 12.59
CA GLU A 152 22.05 16.67 12.46
C GLU A 152 21.27 15.86 11.41
N ARG A 153 21.88 15.55 10.26
CA ARG A 153 21.26 14.66 9.25
C ARG A 153 21.01 13.25 9.79
N LEU A 154 21.93 12.72 10.60
CA LEU A 154 21.77 11.42 11.21
C LEU A 154 20.61 11.42 12.22
N GLU A 155 20.55 12.42 13.11
CA GLU A 155 19.47 12.59 14.09
C GLU A 155 18.11 12.71 13.41
N ASN A 156 18.01 13.52 12.36
CA ASN A 156 16.78 13.66 11.57
C ASN A 156 16.35 12.32 10.95
N LYS A 157 17.30 11.53 10.43
CA LYS A 157 16.98 10.23 9.84
C LYS A 157 16.56 9.20 10.88
N ILE A 158 17.19 9.22 12.05
CA ILE A 158 16.81 8.40 13.21
C ILE A 158 15.38 8.76 13.65
N GLY A 159 15.04 10.05 13.74
CA GLY A 159 13.70 10.51 14.04
C GLY A 159 12.65 9.98 13.05
N GLN A 160 12.94 10.06 11.74
CA GLN A 160 12.06 9.50 10.70
C GLN A 160 11.81 8.01 10.87
N ILE A 161 12.86 7.24 11.22
CA ILE A 161 12.75 5.79 11.46
C ILE A 161 11.82 5.50 12.64
N TYR A 162 12.01 6.21 13.76
CA TYR A 162 11.17 6.03 14.95
C TYR A 162 9.71 6.36 14.69
N ASP A 163 9.44 7.45 13.98
CA ASP A 163 8.08 7.86 13.61
C ASP A 163 7.40 6.80 12.73
N GLU A 164 8.09 6.29 11.71
CA GLU A 164 7.54 5.25 10.82
C GLU A 164 7.32 3.92 11.55
N MET A 165 8.23 3.53 12.45
CA MET A 165 8.07 2.32 13.25
C MET A 165 6.82 2.43 14.13
N ARG A 166 6.62 3.57 14.80
CA ARG A 166 5.46 3.84 15.64
C ARG A 166 4.16 3.80 14.84
N ARG A 167 4.13 4.47 13.68
CA ARG A 167 2.96 4.47 12.77
C ARG A 167 2.61 3.06 12.31
N SER A 168 3.62 2.28 11.92
CA SER A 168 3.41 0.90 11.47
C SER A 168 2.88 0.00 12.58
N GLN A 169 3.38 0.14 13.82
CA GLN A 169 2.87 -0.60 14.97
C GLN A 169 1.40 -0.27 15.25
N GLN A 170 1.06 1.02 15.26
CA GLN A 170 -0.33 1.47 15.48
C GLN A 170 -1.28 0.98 14.38
N ALA A 171 -0.84 1.02 13.12
CA ALA A 171 -1.62 0.51 12.00
C ALA A 171 -1.87 -1.00 12.13
N HIS A 172 -0.81 -1.77 12.43
CA HIS A 172 -0.90 -3.22 12.63
C HIS A 172 -1.80 -3.59 13.82
N GLU A 173 -1.70 -2.87 14.93
CA GLU A 173 -2.61 -3.07 16.08
C GLU A 173 -4.07 -2.78 15.74
N LYS A 174 -4.33 -1.71 14.97
CA LYS A 174 -5.69 -1.36 14.53
C LYS A 174 -6.28 -2.42 13.61
N GLU A 175 -5.51 -2.92 12.64
CA GLU A 175 -5.93 -4.01 11.75
C GLU A 175 -6.23 -5.28 12.53
N LEU A 176 -5.35 -5.65 13.47
CA LEU A 176 -5.57 -6.83 14.31
C LEU A 176 -6.84 -6.68 15.16
N LYS A 177 -7.15 -5.46 15.61
CA LYS A 177 -8.37 -5.17 16.36
C LYS A 177 -9.61 -5.28 15.46
N GLU A 178 -9.58 -4.70 14.26
CA GLU A 178 -10.68 -4.77 13.29
C GLU A 178 -10.98 -6.22 12.88
N GLN A 179 -9.95 -7.03 12.60
CA GLN A 179 -10.10 -8.45 12.29
C GLN A 179 -10.71 -9.25 13.47
N LYS A 180 -10.29 -8.95 14.70
CA LYS A 180 -10.87 -9.57 15.90
C LYS A 180 -12.34 -9.21 16.06
N GLU A 181 -12.70 -7.94 15.86
CA GLU A 181 -14.09 -7.46 15.95
C GLU A 181 -14.97 -8.08 14.84
N GLU A 182 -14.46 -8.22 13.62
CA GLU A 182 -15.15 -8.88 12.51
C GLU A 182 -15.36 -10.37 12.80
N HIS A 183 -14.30 -11.06 13.23
CA HIS A 183 -14.39 -12.47 13.62
C HIS A 183 -15.35 -12.70 14.80
N GLU A 184 -15.37 -11.81 15.79
CA GLU A 184 -16.30 -11.89 16.91
C GLU A 184 -17.76 -11.72 16.45
N LYS A 185 -18.03 -10.80 15.52
CA LYS A 185 -19.36 -10.63 14.91
C LYS A 185 -19.79 -11.88 14.14
N GLU A 186 -18.91 -12.47 13.34
CA GLU A 186 -19.19 -13.72 12.62
C GLU A 186 -19.53 -14.87 13.59
N ILE A 187 -18.81 -14.99 14.71
CA ILE A 187 -19.10 -15.98 15.75
C ILE A 187 -20.47 -15.73 16.37
N ILE A 188 -20.81 -14.47 16.68
CA ILE A 188 -22.10 -14.10 17.27
C ILE A 188 -23.25 -14.42 16.30
N ASP A 189 -23.11 -14.06 15.03
CA ASP A 189 -24.13 -14.29 14.00
C ASP A 189 -24.31 -15.79 13.72
N SER A 190 -23.21 -16.56 13.68
CA SER A 190 -23.24 -18.01 13.60
C SER A 190 -24.00 -18.64 14.78
N LYS A 191 -23.72 -18.21 16.01
CA LYS A 191 -24.44 -18.67 17.21
C LYS A 191 -25.93 -18.34 17.17
N ARG A 192 -26.30 -17.13 16.74
CA ARG A 192 -27.70 -16.70 16.60
C ARG A 192 -28.45 -17.55 15.56
N SER A 193 -27.82 -17.79 14.41
CA SER A 193 -28.36 -18.66 13.36
C SER A 193 -28.59 -20.08 13.90
N ASN A 194 -27.58 -20.67 14.53
CA ASN A 194 -27.67 -22.03 15.06
C ASN A 194 -28.78 -22.16 16.13
N TRP A 195 -28.88 -21.17 17.02
CA TRP A 195 -29.94 -21.10 18.03
C TRP A 195 -31.34 -20.99 17.41
N PHE A 196 -31.49 -20.19 16.35
CA PHE A 196 -32.76 -20.07 15.61
C PHE A 196 -33.19 -21.41 15.00
N PHE A 197 -32.27 -22.15 14.38
CA PHE A 197 -32.55 -23.48 13.82
C PHE A 197 -32.91 -24.52 14.91
N CYS A 198 -32.27 -24.47 16.08
CA CYS A 198 -32.64 -25.32 17.21
C CYS A 198 -34.07 -25.06 17.72
N ILE A 199 -34.48 -23.79 17.83
CA ILE A 199 -35.85 -23.46 18.27
C ILE A 199 -36.86 -23.86 17.21
N LEU A 200 -36.58 -23.54 15.94
CA LEU A 200 -37.48 -23.84 14.82
C LEU A 200 -37.71 -25.35 14.69
N SER A 201 -36.65 -26.16 14.79
CA SER A 201 -36.77 -27.63 14.76
C SER A 201 -37.59 -28.19 15.94
N ALA A 202 -37.42 -27.65 17.16
CA ALA A 202 -38.21 -28.06 18.31
C ALA A 202 -39.71 -27.73 18.17
N VAL A 203 -40.04 -26.55 17.64
CA VAL A 203 -41.43 -26.11 17.40
C VAL A 203 -42.08 -26.97 16.31
N ILE A 204 -41.39 -27.22 15.20
CA ILE A 204 -41.89 -28.09 14.12
C ILE A 204 -42.10 -29.52 14.62
N GLY A 205 -41.15 -30.06 15.40
CA GLY A 205 -41.27 -31.39 15.99
C GLY A 205 -42.47 -31.51 16.94
N TRP A 206 -42.71 -30.51 17.79
CA TRP A 206 -43.87 -30.48 18.68
C TRP A 206 -45.20 -30.37 17.92
N ALA A 207 -45.26 -29.54 16.88
CA ALA A 207 -46.46 -29.38 16.06
C ALA A 207 -46.81 -30.66 15.31
N LEU A 208 -45.82 -31.32 14.68
CA LEU A 208 -46.02 -32.60 13.99
C LEU A 208 -46.44 -33.73 14.94
N GLY A 209 -45.87 -33.77 16.15
CA GLY A 209 -46.23 -34.77 17.17
C GLY A 209 -47.62 -34.58 17.80
N LYS A 210 -48.29 -33.44 17.57
CA LYS A 210 -49.68 -33.21 18.00
C LYS A 210 -50.72 -33.57 16.94
N PHE A 211 -50.30 -33.72 15.69
CA PHE A 211 -51.16 -34.07 14.54
C PHE A 211 -51.04 -35.55 14.14
N LEU A 212 -50.26 -36.34 14.87
CA LEU A 212 -50.14 -37.80 14.78
C LEU A 212 -50.72 -38.44 16.04
#